data_AF-R7HY54-F1
#
_entry.id   AF-R7HY54-F1
#
_cell.length_a   1.000
_cell.length_b   1.000
_cell.length_c   1.000
_cell.angle_alpha   90.00
_cell.angle_beta   90.00
_cell.angle_gamma   90.00
#
_symmetry.space_group_name_H-M   'P 1'
#
loop_
_entity.id
_entity.type
_entity.pdbx_description
1 polymer ?
#
loop_
_entity_poly.entity_id
_entity_poly.type
_entity_poly.pdbx_seq_one_letter_code
_entity_poly.pdbx_strand_id
1 'polypeptide(L)'
;MSDEQKIQGMGPLKQPDSIKLPKLKFELPTFQPIFNFNKPVETPQETKKKSISQELHNSWTKVFPRLSQEFFDELTAMAERINCKPEDLAAIMFKESRFDPAAKGAGVYGLIQMDATALKVAIAHANKNGHKLKSVTISEYHKMPREQQIKYSEAYIQFRIDEKNLTGKKLSGGQLWTLIKRPSNINNKKFINKLQRIIDNTKNLPLKYETPYSLKHSN
;
A
#
# COMPACT_ATOMS: atom_id res chain seq x y z
N MET A 1 -98.31 29.08 -47.20
CA MET A 1 -98.75 30.21 -46.36
C MET A 1 -97.96 30.10 -45.07
N SER A 2 -97.08 31.00 -44.65
CA SER A 2 -96.76 32.37 -45.05
C SER A 2 -95.31 32.71 -44.63
N ASP A 3 -94.57 33.36 -45.54
CA ASP A 3 -93.69 34.53 -45.39
C ASP A 3 -92.70 34.58 -44.23
N GLU A 4 -91.38 34.50 -44.49
CA GLU A 4 -90.48 35.61 -44.89
C GLU A 4 -90.45 36.80 -43.91
N GLN A 5 -89.35 36.89 -43.13
CA GLN A 5 -88.80 38.17 -42.68
C GLN A 5 -87.28 38.21 -42.94
N LYS A 6 -86.87 39.11 -43.84
CA LYS A 6 -85.49 39.51 -44.17
C LYS A 6 -85.04 40.65 -43.25
N ILE A 7 -83.79 40.64 -42.78
CA ILE A 7 -82.97 41.84 -42.48
C ILE A 7 -81.49 41.46 -42.70
N GLN A 8 -80.89 41.78 -43.86
CA GLN A 8 -79.99 42.92 -44.14
C GLN A 8 -78.65 42.97 -43.35
N GLY A 9 -77.61 42.46 -44.02
CA GLY A 9 -76.26 43.02 -44.25
C GLY A 9 -75.51 43.83 -43.18
N MET A 10 -74.29 43.37 -42.86
CA MET A 10 -73.13 44.22 -42.59
C MET A 10 -71.85 43.55 -43.16
N GLY A 11 -71.12 44.29 -43.99
CA GLY A 11 -69.91 43.83 -44.72
C GLY A 11 -68.67 43.63 -43.84
N PRO A 12 -67.55 43.18 -44.42
CA PRO A 12 -66.35 42.84 -43.66
C PRO A 12 -65.74 44.07 -42.98
N LEU A 13 -65.54 43.97 -41.66
CA LEU A 13 -64.87 45.00 -40.86
C LEU A 13 -63.35 44.99 -41.11
N LYS A 14 -62.82 46.21 -41.18
CA LYS A 14 -61.47 46.65 -41.57
C LYS A 14 -60.33 45.89 -40.87
N GLN A 15 -59.26 45.61 -41.62
CA GLN A 15 -57.95 45.22 -41.09
C GLN A 15 -57.39 46.37 -40.21
N PRO A 16 -56.90 46.09 -38.99
CA PRO A 16 -56.07 47.03 -38.26
C PRO A 16 -54.60 46.93 -38.70
N ASP A 17 -53.94 48.08 -38.62
CA ASP A 17 -52.67 48.44 -39.25
C ASP A 17 -51.49 47.51 -38.94
N SER A 18 -50.64 47.33 -39.96
CA SER A 18 -49.39 46.57 -39.88
C SER A 18 -48.41 47.19 -38.85
N ILE A 19 -48.26 46.54 -37.71
CA ILE A 19 -47.22 46.89 -36.73
C ILE A 19 -45.86 46.44 -37.30
N LYS A 20 -45.00 47.41 -37.66
CA LYS A 20 -43.61 47.14 -38.06
C LYS A 20 -42.78 46.82 -36.81
N LEU A 21 -42.38 45.56 -36.64
CA LEU A 21 -41.42 45.15 -35.62
C LEU A 21 -40.00 45.64 -35.99
N PRO A 22 -39.23 46.17 -35.02
CA PRO A 22 -37.86 46.58 -35.28
C PRO A 22 -36.97 45.35 -35.54
N LYS A 23 -36.08 45.43 -36.54
CA LYS A 23 -35.10 44.38 -36.84
C LYS A 23 -34.07 44.30 -35.71
N LEU A 24 -34.20 43.31 -34.84
CA LEU A 24 -33.15 42.94 -33.88
C LEU A 24 -31.93 42.44 -34.65
N LYS A 25 -30.80 43.16 -34.57
CA LYS A 25 -29.49 42.65 -34.98
C LYS A 25 -28.92 41.84 -33.82
N PHE A 26 -28.98 40.52 -33.92
CA PHE A 26 -28.23 39.64 -33.04
C PHE A 26 -26.80 39.52 -33.57
N GLU A 27 -25.85 40.15 -32.89
CA GLU A 27 -24.45 39.75 -33.02
C GLU A 27 -24.22 38.55 -32.10
N LEU A 28 -23.86 37.41 -32.70
CA LEU A 28 -23.52 36.21 -31.94
C LEU A 28 -22.24 36.51 -31.15
N PRO A 29 -22.23 36.31 -29.81
CA PRO A 29 -21.03 36.53 -29.03
C PRO A 29 -19.94 35.56 -29.50
N THR A 30 -18.77 36.10 -29.86
CA THR A 30 -17.61 35.31 -30.21
C THR A 30 -17.10 34.60 -28.96
N PHE A 31 -17.28 33.29 -28.93
CA PHE A 31 -16.83 32.45 -27.84
C PHE A 31 -15.31 32.30 -27.91
N GLN A 32 -14.59 32.96 -27.02
CA GLN A 32 -13.17 32.65 -26.84
C GLN A 32 -13.05 31.34 -26.07
N PRO A 33 -12.34 30.33 -26.59
CA PRO A 33 -12.14 29.09 -25.87
C PRO A 33 -11.33 29.37 -24.59
N ILE A 34 -11.91 29.03 -23.45
CA ILE A 34 -11.30 29.18 -22.12
C ILE A 34 -10.02 28.31 -21.99
N PHE A 35 -9.90 27.28 -22.83
CA PHE A 35 -8.80 26.32 -22.83
C PHE A 35 -7.94 26.47 -24.08
N ASN A 36 -6.68 26.84 -23.87
CA ASN A 36 -5.68 26.92 -24.91
C ASN A 36 -4.96 25.57 -25.02
N PHE A 37 -5.42 24.68 -25.91
CA PHE A 37 -4.89 23.32 -26.08
C PHE A 37 -3.45 23.26 -26.63
N ASN A 38 -2.89 24.40 -27.03
CA ASN A 38 -1.51 24.52 -27.51
C ASN A 38 -0.50 24.83 -26.38
N LYS A 39 -0.94 24.85 -25.11
CA LYS A 39 0.02 24.88 -23.99
C LYS A 39 0.76 23.53 -24.01
N PRO A 40 2.10 23.50 -24.06
CA PRO A 40 2.83 22.26 -23.86
C PRO A 40 2.34 21.65 -22.55
N VAL A 41 2.04 20.35 -22.57
CA VAL A 41 1.69 19.60 -21.37
C VAL A 41 2.77 19.90 -20.35
N GLU A 42 2.44 20.72 -19.34
CA GLU A 42 3.23 20.78 -18.13
C GLU A 42 3.15 19.36 -17.59
N THR A 43 4.21 18.58 -17.82
CA THR A 43 4.39 17.27 -17.21
C THR A 43 3.99 17.44 -15.76
N PRO A 44 2.97 16.72 -15.25
CA PRO A 44 2.58 16.87 -13.87
C PRO A 44 3.88 16.77 -13.06
N GLN A 45 4.25 17.86 -12.38
CA GLN A 45 5.32 17.78 -11.39
C GLN A 45 4.97 16.56 -10.56
N GLU A 46 5.86 15.57 -10.53
CA GLU A 46 5.70 14.39 -9.71
C GLU A 46 5.36 14.89 -8.30
N THR A 47 4.08 14.86 -7.95
CA THR A 47 3.64 15.02 -6.58
C THR A 47 4.38 13.90 -5.88
N LYS A 48 5.44 14.23 -5.14
CA LYS A 48 6.35 13.28 -4.50
C LYS A 48 5.49 12.24 -3.81
N LYS A 49 5.26 11.10 -4.47
CA LYS A 49 4.58 9.96 -3.88
C LYS A 49 5.47 9.62 -2.71
N LYS A 50 4.98 9.83 -1.48
CA LYS A 50 5.73 9.41 -0.30
C LYS A 50 6.11 7.96 -0.55
N SER A 51 7.40 7.63 -0.49
CA SER A 51 7.80 6.25 -0.73
C SER A 51 7.14 5.40 0.35
N ILE A 52 6.64 4.21 0.00
CA ILE A 52 6.02 3.29 0.97
C ILE A 52 6.94 3.08 2.18
N SER A 53 8.25 3.06 1.94
CA SER A 53 9.27 3.03 2.99
C SER A 53 9.19 4.21 3.96
N GLN A 54 9.06 5.46 3.49
CA GLN A 54 8.92 6.64 4.34
C GLN A 54 7.61 6.61 5.15
N GLU A 55 6.51 6.13 4.57
CA GLU A 55 5.24 5.99 5.30
C GLU A 55 5.35 4.94 6.40
N LEU A 56 6.00 3.81 6.12
CA LEU A 56 6.30 2.78 7.10
C LEU A 56 7.22 3.28 8.21
N HIS A 57 8.30 3.97 7.86
CA HIS A 57 9.21 4.56 8.85
C HIS A 57 8.47 5.53 9.77
N ASN A 58 7.73 6.48 9.22
CA ASN A 58 6.98 7.48 9.99
C ASN A 58 5.91 6.85 10.89
N SER A 59 5.26 5.77 10.45
CA SER A 59 4.24 5.09 11.26
C SER A 59 4.87 4.29 12.39
N TRP A 60 5.88 3.47 12.09
CA TRP A 60 6.50 2.58 13.09
C TRP A 60 7.41 3.30 14.07
N THR A 61 8.02 4.43 13.71
CA THR A 61 8.80 5.24 14.66
C THR A 61 7.96 5.83 15.78
N LYS A 62 6.64 6.00 15.59
CA LYS A 62 5.71 6.37 16.67
C LYS A 62 5.61 5.29 17.75
N VAL A 63 5.77 4.03 17.35
CA VAL A 63 5.74 2.87 18.25
C VAL A 63 7.14 2.56 18.78
N PHE A 64 8.16 2.70 17.94
CA PHE A 64 9.56 2.39 18.25
C PHE A 64 10.50 3.47 17.68
N PRO A 65 10.84 4.51 18.46
CA PRO A 65 11.56 5.70 17.95
C PRO A 65 12.96 5.46 17.39
N ARG A 66 13.58 4.30 17.66
CA ARG A 66 14.97 3.98 17.29
C ARG A 66 15.12 3.31 15.92
N LEU A 67 14.08 3.31 15.08
CA LEU A 67 14.14 2.72 13.74
C LEU A 67 14.73 3.71 12.72
N SER A 68 15.71 3.24 11.96
CA SER A 68 16.34 4.00 10.87
C SER A 68 15.46 3.97 9.62
N GLN A 69 15.56 5.00 8.77
CA GLN A 69 14.94 5.01 7.44
C GLN A 69 15.56 3.92 6.55
N GLU A 70 16.89 3.73 6.64
CA GLU A 70 17.65 2.71 5.91
C GLU A 70 17.08 1.30 6.12
N PHE A 71 16.68 0.95 7.35
CA PHE A 71 16.05 -0.33 7.63
C PHE A 71 14.75 -0.53 6.86
N PHE A 72 13.91 0.51 6.73
CA PHE A 72 12.65 0.42 5.98
C PHE A 72 12.85 0.44 4.48
N ASP A 73 13.91 1.12 3.99
CA ASP A 73 14.29 1.09 2.59
C ASP A 73 14.69 -0.35 2.20
N GLU A 74 15.53 -1.00 3.00
CA GLU A 74 15.91 -2.40 2.80
C GLU A 74 14.73 -3.37 2.98
N LEU A 75 13.83 -3.12 3.93
CA LEU A 75 12.64 -3.95 4.13
C LEU A 75 11.68 -3.86 2.94
N THR A 76 11.51 -2.66 2.37
CA THR A 76 10.68 -2.45 1.19
C THR A 76 11.30 -3.13 -0.02
N ALA A 77 12.61 -2.98 -0.22
CA ALA A 77 13.33 -3.64 -1.31
C ALA A 77 13.29 -5.18 -1.16
N MET A 78 13.40 -5.70 0.06
CA MET A 78 13.22 -7.12 0.37
C MET A 78 11.80 -7.57 0.01
N ALA A 79 10.77 -6.82 0.39
CA ALA A 79 9.38 -7.15 0.09
C ALA A 79 9.11 -7.27 -1.41
N GLU A 80 9.70 -6.38 -2.22
CA GLU A 80 9.63 -6.44 -3.68
C GLU A 80 10.31 -7.71 -4.22
N ARG A 81 11.52 -8.02 -3.77
CA ARG A 81 12.27 -9.21 -4.20
C ARG A 81 11.53 -10.52 -3.90
N ILE A 82 10.88 -10.61 -2.72
CA ILE A 82 10.12 -11.81 -2.32
C ILE A 82 8.64 -11.77 -2.74
N ASN A 83 8.23 -10.76 -3.52
CA ASN A 83 6.86 -10.56 -4.02
C ASN A 83 5.79 -10.55 -2.90
N CYS A 84 5.95 -9.68 -1.90
CA CYS A 84 4.99 -9.52 -0.82
C CYS A 84 4.74 -8.05 -0.46
N LYS A 85 3.87 -7.82 0.52
CA LYS A 85 3.59 -6.47 1.03
C LYS A 85 4.62 -6.05 2.10
N PRO A 86 5.26 -4.87 1.97
CA PRO A 86 6.17 -4.35 2.99
C PRO A 86 5.55 -4.29 4.40
N GLU A 87 4.26 -3.93 4.50
CA GLU A 87 3.53 -3.84 5.76
C GLU A 87 3.40 -5.21 6.46
N ASP A 88 3.27 -6.28 5.67
CA ASP A 88 3.22 -7.66 6.20
C ASP A 88 4.57 -8.04 6.80
N LEU A 89 5.69 -7.75 6.12
CA LEU A 89 7.03 -8.02 6.65
C LEU A 89 7.33 -7.23 7.92
N ALA A 90 7.02 -5.94 7.93
CA ALA A 90 7.22 -5.09 9.11
C ALA A 90 6.42 -5.63 10.31
N ALA A 91 5.16 -6.01 10.10
CA ALA A 91 4.33 -6.61 11.14
C ALA A 91 4.89 -7.95 11.63
N ILE A 92 5.41 -8.81 10.74
CA ILE A 92 6.03 -10.09 11.12
C ILE A 92 7.26 -9.84 11.99
N MET A 93 8.19 -8.99 11.55
CA MET A 93 9.41 -8.68 12.30
C MET A 93 9.07 -8.05 13.66
N PHE A 94 8.07 -7.18 13.72
CA PHE A 94 7.57 -6.66 14.99
C PHE A 94 7.02 -7.76 15.91
N LYS A 95 6.25 -8.71 15.36
CA LYS A 95 5.68 -9.82 16.13
C LYS A 95 6.70 -10.83 16.63
N GLU A 96 7.80 -11.01 15.90
CA GLU A 96 8.87 -11.94 16.28
C GLU A 96 9.88 -11.31 17.24
N SER A 97 10.31 -10.07 17.01
CA SER A 97 11.40 -9.46 17.75
C SER A 97 11.15 -8.02 18.21
N ARG A 98 10.01 -7.42 17.87
CA ARG A 98 9.78 -5.97 18.01
C ARG A 98 10.86 -5.12 17.33
N PHE A 99 11.41 -5.61 16.21
CA PHE A 99 12.55 -5.03 15.49
C PHE A 99 13.87 -4.98 16.29
N ASP A 100 13.96 -5.73 17.39
CA ASP A 100 15.18 -5.83 18.19
C ASP A 100 16.12 -6.89 17.59
N PRO A 101 17.28 -6.51 17.03
CA PRO A 101 18.25 -7.49 16.53
C PRO A 101 18.84 -8.35 17.65
N ALA A 102 18.81 -7.89 18.91
CA ALA A 102 19.25 -8.63 20.07
C ALA A 102 18.15 -9.51 20.69
N ALA A 103 16.95 -9.58 20.10
CA ALA A 103 15.87 -10.41 20.60
C ALA A 103 16.27 -11.89 20.67
N LYS A 104 16.00 -12.51 21.81
CA LYS A 104 16.29 -13.93 22.09
C LYS A 104 15.04 -14.64 22.60
N GLY A 105 14.67 -15.70 21.89
CA GLY A 105 13.68 -16.68 22.33
C GLY A 105 14.32 -17.98 22.82
N ALA A 106 13.53 -19.04 22.88
CA ALA A 106 13.99 -20.38 23.26
C ALA A 106 14.85 -21.00 22.14
N GLY A 107 16.15 -20.65 22.10
CA GLY A 107 17.11 -21.15 21.10
C GLY A 107 17.07 -20.44 19.75
N VAL A 108 16.32 -19.34 19.64
CA VAL A 108 16.11 -18.55 18.42
C VAL A 108 16.47 -17.08 18.64
N TYR A 109 16.93 -16.40 17.59
CA TYR A 109 17.58 -15.09 17.68
C TYR A 109 17.22 -14.15 16.53
N GLY A 110 17.32 -12.85 16.79
CA GLY A 110 17.28 -11.79 15.78
C GLY A 110 15.88 -11.47 15.25
N LEU A 111 15.83 -10.73 14.14
CA LEU A 111 14.62 -10.08 13.63
C LEU A 111 13.43 -11.03 13.41
N ILE A 112 13.70 -12.22 12.88
CA ILE A 112 12.67 -13.25 12.58
C ILE A 112 12.82 -14.51 13.44
N GLN A 113 13.61 -14.46 14.51
CA GLN A 113 13.81 -15.55 15.47
C GLN A 113 14.29 -16.86 14.80
N MET A 114 15.49 -16.85 14.21
CA MET A 114 16.14 -18.04 13.63
C MET A 114 17.01 -18.78 14.66
N ASP A 115 17.06 -20.11 14.57
CA ASP A 115 18.07 -20.92 15.25
C ASP A 115 19.36 -21.05 14.39
N ALA A 116 20.38 -21.72 14.94
CA ALA A 116 21.65 -21.92 14.25
C ALA A 116 21.52 -22.72 12.94
N THR A 117 20.58 -23.68 12.88
CA THR A 117 20.34 -24.51 11.70
C THR A 117 19.69 -23.68 10.59
N ALA A 118 18.66 -22.91 10.95
CA ALA A 118 17.95 -21.97 10.07
C ALA A 118 18.91 -20.94 9.47
N LEU A 119 19.79 -20.36 10.29
CA LEU A 119 20.81 -19.43 9.82
C LEU A 119 21.78 -20.10 8.83
N LYS A 120 22.26 -21.32 9.15
CA LYS A 120 23.18 -22.06 8.27
C LYS A 120 22.56 -22.38 6.91
N VAL A 121 21.30 -22.83 6.88
CA VAL A 121 20.61 -23.12 5.61
C VAL A 121 20.33 -21.85 4.81
N ALA A 122 20.00 -20.73 5.47
CA ALA A 122 19.81 -19.44 4.81
C ALA A 122 21.10 -18.99 4.09
N ILE A 123 22.24 -19.04 4.79
CA ILE A 123 23.54 -18.67 4.22
C ILE A 123 23.92 -19.58 3.05
N ALA A 124 23.75 -20.90 3.21
CA ALA A 124 24.07 -21.86 2.15
C ALA A 124 23.19 -21.64 0.91
N HIS A 125 21.90 -21.38 1.11
CA HIS A 125 20.95 -21.12 0.03
C HIS A 125 21.27 -19.82 -0.72
N ALA A 126 21.54 -18.73 0.01
CA ALA A 126 21.93 -17.45 -0.58
C ALA A 126 23.18 -17.59 -1.46
N ASN A 127 24.23 -18.21 -0.92
CA ASN A 127 25.49 -18.42 -1.64
C ASN A 127 25.32 -19.31 -2.87
N LYS A 128 24.45 -20.32 -2.81
CA LYS A 128 24.13 -21.18 -3.96
C LYS A 128 23.45 -20.39 -5.10
N ASN A 129 22.63 -19.40 -4.76
CA ASN A 129 21.89 -18.58 -5.72
C ASN A 129 22.66 -17.30 -6.14
N GLY A 130 23.97 -17.22 -5.87
CA GLY A 130 24.83 -16.12 -6.31
C GLY A 130 24.86 -14.90 -5.38
N HIS A 131 24.09 -14.90 -4.28
CA HIS A 131 24.17 -13.87 -3.26
C HIS A 131 25.35 -14.16 -2.33
N LYS A 132 26.35 -13.27 -2.26
CA LYS A 132 27.51 -13.44 -1.37
C LYS A 132 27.15 -13.03 0.06
N LEU A 133 26.68 -13.98 0.86
CA LEU A 133 26.37 -13.78 2.27
C LEU A 133 27.49 -14.34 3.15
N LYS A 134 28.02 -13.51 4.05
CA LYS A 134 29.12 -13.90 4.95
C LYS A 134 28.66 -15.05 5.85
N SER A 135 29.47 -16.12 5.91
CA SER A 135 29.28 -17.19 6.88
C SER A 135 29.53 -16.67 8.29
N VAL A 136 28.55 -16.81 9.16
CA VAL A 136 28.61 -16.33 10.56
C VAL A 136 27.94 -17.33 11.49
N THR A 137 28.40 -17.36 12.73
CA THR A 137 27.80 -18.11 13.83
C THR A 137 26.53 -17.41 14.33
N ILE A 138 25.68 -18.15 15.06
CA ILE A 138 24.47 -17.56 15.67
C ILE A 138 24.81 -16.44 16.67
N SER A 139 25.96 -16.53 17.35
CA SER A 139 26.45 -15.52 18.30
C SER A 139 26.87 -14.24 17.58
N GLU A 140 27.55 -14.37 16.44
CA GLU A 140 27.89 -13.21 15.60
C GLU A 140 26.64 -12.57 15.01
N TYR A 141 25.71 -13.38 14.46
CA TYR A 141 24.43 -12.91 13.95
C TYR A 141 23.64 -12.12 15.01
N HIS A 142 23.55 -12.63 16.24
CA HIS A 142 22.84 -11.98 17.35
C HIS A 142 23.40 -10.60 17.73
N LYS A 143 24.68 -10.36 17.45
CA LYS A 143 25.35 -9.07 17.71
C LYS A 143 25.28 -8.11 16.53
N MET A 144 24.79 -8.53 15.37
CA MET A 144 24.67 -7.67 14.20
C MET A 144 23.58 -6.61 14.37
N PRO A 145 23.74 -5.42 13.77
CA PRO A 145 22.66 -4.45 13.67
C PRO A 145 21.52 -4.98 12.77
N ARG A 146 20.31 -4.44 12.93
CA ARG A 146 19.12 -4.91 12.21
C ARG A 146 19.27 -4.81 10.68
N GLU A 147 19.93 -3.76 10.22
CA GLU A 147 20.17 -3.45 8.80
C GLU A 147 21.05 -4.52 8.14
N GLN A 148 21.86 -5.23 8.94
CA GLN A 148 22.62 -6.39 8.47
C GLN A 148 21.82 -7.69 8.62
N GLN A 149 21.10 -7.88 9.74
CA GLN A 149 20.29 -9.09 9.97
C GLN A 149 19.17 -9.28 8.94
N ILE A 150 18.68 -8.20 8.32
CA ILE A 150 17.61 -8.27 7.32
C ILE A 150 18.00 -9.13 6.11
N LYS A 151 19.26 -9.08 5.67
CA LYS A 151 19.79 -9.86 4.53
C LYS A 151 19.76 -11.37 4.81
N TYR A 152 20.05 -11.76 6.04
CA TYR A 152 19.95 -13.16 6.48
C TYR A 152 18.49 -13.60 6.62
N SER A 153 17.61 -12.69 7.07
CA SER A 153 16.18 -12.95 7.18
C SER A 153 15.55 -13.17 5.80
N GLU A 154 15.93 -12.34 4.82
CA GLU A 154 15.58 -12.50 3.41
C GLU A 154 16.03 -13.86 2.87
N ALA A 155 17.30 -14.20 3.04
CA ALA A 155 17.85 -15.47 2.59
C ALA A 155 17.08 -16.69 3.14
N TYR A 156 16.67 -16.63 4.41
CA TYR A 156 15.89 -17.69 5.04
C TYR A 156 14.47 -17.78 4.47
N ILE A 157 13.79 -16.64 4.30
CA ILE A 157 12.45 -16.62 3.73
C ILE A 157 12.49 -17.12 2.28
N GLN A 158 13.47 -16.68 1.48
CA GLN A 158 13.65 -17.15 0.11
C GLN A 158 13.89 -18.66 0.06
N PHE A 159 14.75 -19.19 0.94
CA PHE A 159 14.95 -20.63 1.09
C PHE A 159 13.62 -21.37 1.33
N ARG A 160 12.77 -20.87 2.23
CA ARG A 160 11.46 -21.48 2.52
C ARG A 160 10.48 -21.37 1.37
N ILE A 161 10.51 -20.27 0.62
CA ILE A 161 9.69 -20.08 -0.59
C ILE A 161 10.06 -21.13 -1.63
N ASP A 162 11.36 -21.31 -1.89
CA ASP A 162 11.86 -22.24 -2.88
C ASP A 162 11.64 -23.70 -2.43
N GLU A 163 11.89 -24.03 -1.16
CA GLU A 163 11.59 -25.35 -0.56
C GLU A 163 10.11 -25.75 -0.73
N LYS A 164 9.20 -24.77 -0.72
CA LYS A 164 7.75 -24.99 -0.85
C LYS A 164 7.21 -24.77 -2.26
N ASN A 165 8.07 -24.56 -3.26
CA ASN A 165 7.67 -24.29 -4.64
C ASN A 165 6.66 -23.12 -4.74
N LEU A 166 6.97 -22.04 -4.03
CA LEU A 166 6.18 -20.82 -3.97
C LEU A 166 6.83 -19.65 -4.73
N THR A 167 7.96 -19.89 -5.40
CA THR A 167 8.68 -18.87 -6.18
C THR A 167 7.74 -18.18 -7.18
N GLY A 168 7.80 -16.85 -7.24
CA GLY A 168 6.96 -16.02 -8.10
C GLY A 168 5.52 -15.80 -7.59
N LYS A 169 5.05 -16.55 -6.60
CA LYS A 169 3.70 -16.35 -6.03
C LYS A 169 3.69 -15.13 -5.12
N LYS A 170 2.62 -14.34 -5.21
CA LYS A 170 2.38 -13.26 -4.25
C LYS A 170 1.92 -13.85 -2.92
N LEU A 171 2.74 -13.72 -1.88
CA LEU A 171 2.47 -14.29 -0.57
C LEU A 171 1.80 -13.27 0.36
N SER A 172 0.76 -13.74 1.06
CA SER A 172 0.15 -12.99 2.16
C SER A 172 1.02 -13.03 3.42
N GLY A 173 0.86 -12.05 4.31
CA GLY A 173 1.54 -12.05 5.63
C GLY A 173 1.34 -13.34 6.43
N GLY A 174 0.16 -13.95 6.38
CA GLY A 174 -0.12 -15.24 7.03
C GLY A 174 0.67 -16.41 6.42
N GLN A 175 0.86 -16.42 5.09
CA GLN A 175 1.69 -17.43 4.41
C GLN A 175 3.16 -17.23 4.73
N LEU A 176 3.67 -15.99 4.62
CA LEU A 176 5.04 -15.65 5.00
C LEU A 176 5.35 -16.05 6.43
N TRP A 177 4.46 -15.71 7.36
CA TRP A 177 4.67 -16.05 8.76
C TRP A 177 4.58 -17.55 9.02
N THR A 178 3.76 -18.27 8.24
CA THR A 178 3.72 -19.74 8.27
C THR A 178 5.05 -20.34 7.83
N LEU A 179 5.69 -19.81 6.77
CA LEU A 179 7.01 -20.26 6.31
C LEU A 179 8.09 -20.09 7.39
N ILE A 180 7.99 -19.06 8.22
CA ILE A 180 8.94 -18.83 9.32
C ILE A 180 8.64 -19.76 10.49
N LYS A 181 7.40 -19.80 10.98
CA LYS A 181 7.07 -20.53 12.23
C LYS A 181 6.91 -22.03 12.04
N ARG A 182 6.17 -22.44 11.00
CA ARG A 182 5.72 -23.84 10.78
C ARG A 182 5.55 -24.10 9.28
N PRO A 183 6.64 -24.27 8.51
CA PRO A 183 6.57 -24.47 7.06
C PRO A 183 5.71 -25.66 6.63
N SER A 184 5.58 -26.70 7.47
CA SER A 184 4.70 -27.85 7.20
C SER A 184 3.22 -27.48 7.08
N ASN A 185 2.79 -26.36 7.65
CA ASN A 185 1.41 -25.89 7.63
C ASN A 185 1.08 -24.95 6.47
N ILE A 186 1.93 -24.84 5.46
CA ILE A 186 1.74 -23.89 4.34
C ILE A 186 0.48 -24.15 3.50
N ASN A 187 -0.11 -25.35 3.62
CA ASN A 187 -1.38 -25.71 2.98
C ASN A 187 -2.58 -25.67 3.95
N ASN A 188 -2.35 -25.40 5.25
CA ASN A 188 -3.40 -25.36 6.26
C ASN A 188 -4.03 -23.96 6.32
N LYS A 189 -5.14 -23.77 5.60
CA LYS A 189 -5.87 -22.50 5.54
C LYS A 189 -6.27 -21.95 6.92
N LYS A 190 -6.68 -22.80 7.86
CA LYS A 190 -7.08 -22.36 9.21
C LYS A 190 -5.90 -21.76 9.96
N PHE A 191 -4.73 -22.38 9.84
CA PHE A 191 -3.50 -21.88 10.45
C PHE A 191 -3.05 -20.55 9.82
N ILE A 192 -3.04 -20.48 8.49
CA ILE A 192 -2.67 -19.28 7.73
C ILE A 192 -3.59 -18.12 8.07
N ASN A 193 -4.91 -18.32 8.08
CA ASN A 193 -5.89 -17.28 8.40
C ASN A 193 -5.74 -16.77 9.85
N LYS A 194 -5.41 -17.66 10.79
CA LYS A 194 -5.09 -17.26 12.17
C LYS A 194 -3.89 -16.32 12.21
N LEU A 195 -2.82 -16.65 11.50
CA LEU A 195 -1.62 -15.80 11.43
C LEU A 195 -1.90 -14.49 10.69
N GLN A 196 -2.63 -14.53 9.57
CA GLN A 196 -3.03 -13.33 8.82
C GLN A 196 -3.80 -12.34 9.70
N ARG A 197 -4.78 -12.81 10.48
CA ARG A 197 -5.54 -11.94 11.40
C ARG A 197 -4.65 -11.25 12.43
N ILE A 198 -3.64 -11.95 12.95
CA ILE A 198 -2.69 -11.35 13.89
C ILE A 198 -1.86 -10.28 13.17
N ILE A 199 -1.40 -10.56 11.95
CA ILE A 199 -0.63 -9.60 11.14
C ILE A 199 -1.45 -8.36 10.82
N ASP A 200 -2.70 -8.52 10.37
CA ASP A 200 -3.61 -7.39 10.09
C ASP A 200 -3.85 -6.52 11.33
N ASN A 201 -4.06 -7.14 12.50
CA ASN A 201 -4.18 -6.41 13.76
C ASN A 201 -2.90 -5.66 14.14
N THR A 202 -1.73 -6.22 13.80
CA THR A 202 -0.43 -5.65 14.16
C THR A 202 -0.14 -4.41 13.30
N LYS A 203 -0.51 -4.41 12.01
CA LYS A 203 -0.39 -3.22 11.13
C LYS A 203 -1.16 -2.01 11.66
N ASN A 204 -2.23 -2.24 12.41
CA ASN A 204 -3.03 -1.18 13.00
C ASN A 204 -2.45 -0.61 14.31
N LEU A 205 -1.35 -1.16 14.84
CA LEU A 205 -0.72 -0.66 16.06
C LEU A 205 -0.25 0.79 15.89
N PRO A 206 0.56 1.16 14.88
CA PRO A 206 0.93 2.55 14.62
C PRO A 206 -0.24 3.54 14.60
N LEU A 207 -1.36 3.15 13.99
CA LEU A 207 -2.56 3.99 13.86
C LEU A 207 -3.17 4.34 15.23
N LYS A 208 -3.10 3.44 16.22
CA LYS A 208 -3.58 3.73 17.58
C LYS A 208 -2.77 4.81 18.27
N TYR A 209 -1.46 4.88 17.95
CA TYR A 209 -0.58 5.92 18.50
C TYR A 209 -0.76 7.29 17.82
N GLU A 210 -1.49 7.38 16.71
CA GLU A 210 -1.83 8.66 16.06
C GLU A 210 -2.96 9.44 16.75
N THR A 211 -3.71 8.79 17.64
CA THR A 211 -4.81 9.45 18.35
C THR A 211 -4.30 10.22 19.57
N PRO A 212 -4.81 11.42 19.88
CA PRO A 212 -4.39 12.23 21.04
C PRO A 212 -4.57 11.54 22.41
N TYR A 213 -5.21 10.37 22.45
CA TYR A 213 -5.39 9.56 23.66
C TYR A 213 -4.20 8.66 24.00
N SER A 214 -3.25 8.41 23.08
CA SER A 214 -2.07 7.55 23.34
C SER A 214 -0.98 8.24 24.19
N LEU A 215 -1.01 9.57 24.31
CA LEU A 215 -0.05 10.37 25.08
C LEU A 215 -0.32 10.39 26.61
N LYS A 216 -1.40 9.75 27.10
CA LYS A 216 -1.80 9.84 28.52
C LYS A 216 -1.10 8.86 29.48
N HIS A 217 -0.21 7.98 29.00
CA HIS A 217 0.42 6.95 29.86
C HIS A 217 1.95 6.90 29.80
N SER A 218 2.59 8.02 29.46
CA SER A 218 4.05 8.15 29.51
C SER A 218 4.43 9.26 30.50
N ASN A 219 4.37 8.96 31.80
CA ASN A 219 5.07 9.69 32.87
C ASN A 219 5.71 8.67 33.80
#